data_AF-A0A1A6AVU6-F1
#
_entry.id   AF-A0A1A6AVU6-F1
#
_cell.length_a   1.000
_cell.length_b   1.000
_cell.length_c   1.000
_cell.angle_alpha   90.00
_cell.angle_beta   90.00
_cell.angle_gamma   90.00
#
_symmetry.space_group_name_H-M   'P 1'
#
loop_
_entity.id
_entity.type
_entity.pdbx_description
1 polymer ?
#
loop_
_entity_poly.entity_id
_entity_poly.type
_entity_poly.pdbx_seq_one_letter_code
_entity_poly.pdbx_strand_id
1 'polypeptide(L)'
;MISEIRNNKSLTFYQPTSIQQNTHLSSSYAGGIGATAIATSVYATSATTTQFNNQLNGFLNTLQTQRGRIARKVSEGLTNDPSYQGARNDGVKLAWDYEKADVDMGGKGSANWNKKQQQEIRENGKVRGAEGHHQKNIANHPKEQGNPDNIKFYKSREGHKEQGHNGNWKNESDAPMIDKDKMLKKTNAKRVFKNELRGVGIAAAIGAGIGFTIGFAVSVAQSGVTPDSIKYAIAEGGKTGTVSGIQSVVDYGIGRTIGQLATHAMEGMLSNLGVNITENISKMCSIGTVGVITIAIFSTYQFIKLKRAGMATKEAAIRIGKQALFSLSLLAVSIAAQGIWGGPAGLIVSISTGIIFITYSIVDITHQRKMSEKIRVYMIDKCKPSFV
;
A
#
# COMPACT_ATOMS: atom_id res chain seq x y z
N MET A 1 37.62 63.17 25.08
CA MET A 1 36.38 62.58 25.65
C MET A 1 35.32 62.20 24.61
N ILE A 2 35.43 62.58 23.32
CA ILE A 2 34.51 62.17 22.22
C ILE A 2 35.09 61.01 21.38
N SER A 3 36.38 60.68 21.51
CA SER A 3 37.04 59.60 20.77
C SER A 3 36.89 58.20 21.40
N GLU A 4 36.51 58.09 22.67
CA GLU A 4 36.35 56.78 23.36
C GLU A 4 34.98 56.13 23.16
N ILE A 5 33.99 56.87 22.64
CA ILE A 5 32.65 56.33 22.39
C ILE A 5 32.60 55.50 21.09
N ARG A 6 33.59 55.65 20.19
CA ARG A 6 33.60 54.94 18.90
C ARG A 6 33.96 53.45 18.99
N ASN A 7 34.56 53.02 20.11
CA ASN A 7 35.03 51.64 20.28
C ASN A 7 34.18 50.79 21.22
N ASN A 8 33.16 51.35 21.87
CA ASN A 8 32.19 50.56 22.62
C ASN A 8 31.11 50.03 21.67
N LYS A 9 31.41 48.91 20.99
CA LYS A 9 30.40 48.03 20.43
C LYS A 9 29.62 47.33 21.55
N SER A 10 28.88 48.09 22.35
CA SER A 10 27.76 47.55 23.12
C SER A 10 26.56 47.44 22.19
N LEU A 11 26.61 46.43 21.31
CA LEU A 11 25.52 46.05 20.39
C LEU A 11 24.65 44.94 21.00
N THR A 12 24.44 44.94 22.31
CA THR A 12 23.63 43.92 22.99
C THR A 12 22.12 44.16 22.91
N PHE A 13 21.66 45.27 22.31
CA PHE A 13 20.22 45.53 22.14
C PHE A 13 19.60 44.99 20.84
N TYR A 14 20.44 44.48 19.91
CA TYR A 14 19.99 43.85 18.66
C TYR A 14 20.48 42.41 18.50
N GLN A 15 20.70 41.69 19.60
CA GLN A 15 20.56 40.24 19.48
C GLN A 15 19.06 39.99 19.24
N PRO A 16 18.65 39.41 18.09
CA PRO A 16 17.37 38.74 18.09
C PRO A 16 17.47 37.79 19.28
N THR A 17 16.54 37.88 20.21
CA THR A 17 16.40 36.85 21.22
C THR A 17 16.18 35.57 20.43
N SER A 18 17.26 34.84 20.17
CA SER A 18 17.21 33.40 20.06
C SER A 18 16.90 32.90 21.46
N ILE A 19 15.72 33.29 21.98
CA ILE A 19 14.93 32.34 22.73
C ILE A 19 14.84 31.22 21.72
N GLN A 20 15.68 30.21 21.94
CA GLN A 20 15.54 28.90 21.37
C GLN A 20 14.13 28.49 21.81
N GLN A 21 13.12 28.92 21.06
CA GLN A 21 11.73 28.71 21.37
C GLN A 21 11.59 27.21 21.30
N ASN A 22 11.59 26.59 22.48
CA ASN A 22 11.42 25.15 22.68
C ASN A 22 9.98 24.71 22.34
N THR A 23 9.31 25.44 21.45
CA THR A 23 8.00 25.14 20.89
C THR A 23 8.17 24.55 19.49
N HIS A 24 9.09 23.59 19.37
CA HIS A 24 8.98 22.65 18.27
C HIS A 24 7.72 21.85 18.53
N LEU A 25 6.62 22.24 17.88
CA LEU A 25 5.54 21.32 17.60
C LEU A 25 6.20 20.13 16.94
N SER A 26 6.30 19.09 17.73
CA SER A 26 7.22 18.05 17.44
C SER A 26 6.50 17.24 16.36
N SER A 27 7.12 17.09 15.18
CA SER A 27 6.66 16.19 14.11
C SER A 27 6.23 14.81 14.63
N SER A 28 6.69 14.48 15.83
CA SER A 28 6.18 13.54 16.82
C SER A 28 4.69 13.19 16.77
N TYR A 29 3.74 14.12 16.65
CA TYR A 29 2.31 13.74 16.63
C TYR A 29 1.85 13.10 15.31
N ALA A 30 2.66 13.21 14.24
CA ALA A 30 2.35 12.61 12.94
C ALA A 30 2.27 11.07 12.99
N GLY A 31 3.03 10.44 13.90
CA GLY A 31 3.09 8.98 14.01
C GLY A 31 1.75 8.35 14.38
N GLY A 32 1.04 8.91 15.37
CA GLY A 32 -0.27 8.41 15.80
C GLY A 32 -1.42 8.73 14.83
N ILE A 33 -1.39 9.92 14.21
CA ILE A 33 -2.40 10.34 13.23
C ILE A 33 -2.29 9.51 11.94
N GLY A 34 -1.06 9.19 11.52
CA GLY A 34 -0.80 8.38 10.33
C GLY A 34 -0.97 6.88 10.55
N ALA A 35 -0.65 6.35 11.73
CA ALA A 35 -0.61 4.90 11.98
C ALA A 35 -1.95 4.21 11.68
N THR A 36 -3.08 4.72 12.16
CA THR A 36 -4.40 4.12 11.91
C THR A 36 -4.76 4.15 10.41
N ALA A 37 -4.49 5.27 9.74
CA ALA A 37 -4.79 5.44 8.31
C ALA A 37 -3.92 4.52 7.44
N ILE A 38 -2.61 4.46 7.71
CA ILE A 38 -1.67 3.55 7.03
C ILE A 38 -2.07 2.11 7.29
N ALA A 39 -2.33 1.73 8.54
CA ALA A 39 -2.72 0.37 8.90
C ALA A 39 -4.03 -0.06 8.19
N THR A 40 -5.00 0.84 8.09
CA THR A 40 -6.23 0.60 7.34
C THR A 40 -5.94 0.38 5.85
N SER A 41 -5.04 1.16 5.26
CA SER A 41 -4.63 0.99 3.86
C SER A 41 -3.86 -0.32 3.61
N VAL A 42 -3.02 -0.73 4.55
CA VAL A 42 -2.29 -2.00 4.54
C VAL A 42 -3.29 -3.16 4.60
N TYR A 43 -4.26 -3.11 5.51
CA TYR A 43 -5.32 -4.13 5.62
C TYR A 43 -6.13 -4.24 4.32
N ALA A 44 -6.61 -3.12 3.77
CA ALA A 44 -7.39 -3.13 2.53
C ALA A 44 -6.60 -3.70 1.34
N THR A 45 -5.32 -3.35 1.23
CA THR A 45 -4.45 -3.90 0.18
C THR A 45 -4.23 -5.40 0.39
N SER A 46 -3.92 -5.80 1.63
CA SER A 46 -3.74 -7.19 2.04
C SER A 46 -4.97 -8.05 1.71
N ALA A 47 -6.16 -7.61 2.12
CA ALA A 47 -7.41 -8.32 1.88
C ALA A 47 -7.64 -8.54 0.37
N THR A 48 -7.40 -7.51 -0.45
CA THR A 48 -7.51 -7.61 -1.91
C THR A 48 -6.49 -8.60 -2.49
N THR A 49 -5.24 -8.56 -2.03
CA THR A 49 -4.19 -9.50 -2.47
C THR A 49 -4.53 -10.94 -2.06
N THR A 50 -5.06 -11.16 -0.87
CA THR A 50 -5.56 -12.47 -0.42
C THR A 50 -6.72 -12.95 -1.29
N GLN A 51 -7.67 -12.08 -1.60
CA GLN A 51 -8.78 -12.43 -2.51
C GLN A 51 -8.28 -12.85 -3.90
N PHE A 52 -7.31 -12.12 -4.46
CA PHE A 52 -6.68 -12.48 -5.73
C PHE A 52 -6.00 -13.86 -5.66
N ASN A 53 -5.24 -14.13 -4.61
CA ASN A 53 -4.57 -15.42 -4.45
C ASN A 53 -5.56 -16.57 -4.25
N ASN A 54 -6.61 -16.36 -3.46
CA ASN A 54 -7.68 -17.34 -3.25
C ASN A 54 -8.41 -17.66 -4.55
N GLN A 55 -8.72 -16.64 -5.36
CA GLN A 55 -9.35 -16.84 -6.66
C GLN A 55 -8.44 -17.63 -7.61
N LEU A 56 -7.14 -17.30 -7.68
CA LEU A 56 -6.17 -18.06 -8.48
C LEU A 56 -6.12 -19.53 -8.03
N ASN A 57 -5.99 -19.77 -6.72
CA ASN A 57 -5.90 -21.11 -6.17
C ASN A 57 -7.18 -21.91 -6.42
N GLY A 58 -8.35 -21.28 -6.32
CA GLY A 58 -9.63 -21.88 -6.70
C GLY A 58 -9.64 -22.35 -8.15
N PHE A 59 -9.24 -21.48 -9.09
CA PHE A 59 -9.13 -21.86 -10.50
C PHE A 59 -8.11 -22.99 -10.74
N LEU A 60 -6.89 -22.87 -10.20
CA LEU A 60 -5.85 -23.89 -10.38
C LEU A 60 -6.30 -25.24 -9.83
N ASN A 61 -6.89 -25.29 -8.64
CA ASN A 61 -7.37 -26.55 -8.06
C ASN A 61 -8.42 -27.23 -8.95
N THR A 62 -9.41 -26.47 -9.44
CA THR A 62 -10.44 -27.01 -10.34
C THR A 62 -9.84 -27.48 -11.66
N LEU A 63 -9.03 -26.66 -12.31
CA LEU A 63 -8.50 -26.93 -13.65
C LEU A 63 -7.43 -28.02 -13.65
N GLN A 64 -6.59 -28.12 -12.61
CA GLN A 64 -5.61 -29.20 -12.46
C GLN A 64 -6.30 -30.53 -12.15
N THR A 65 -7.38 -30.52 -11.37
CA THR A 65 -8.21 -31.73 -11.14
C THR A 65 -8.80 -32.22 -12.46
N GLN A 66 -9.33 -31.32 -13.30
CA GLN A 66 -9.83 -31.67 -14.62
C GLN A 66 -8.71 -32.19 -15.54
N ARG A 67 -7.55 -31.52 -15.53
CA ARG A 67 -6.34 -31.96 -16.26
C ARG A 67 -5.96 -33.40 -15.90
N GLY A 68 -5.94 -33.74 -14.60
CA GLY A 68 -5.64 -35.09 -14.13
C GLY A 68 -6.69 -36.13 -14.54
N ARG A 69 -7.98 -35.76 -14.54
CA ARG A 69 -9.06 -36.65 -15.03
C ARG A 69 -8.92 -36.94 -16.52
N ILE A 70 -8.65 -35.92 -17.32
CA ILE A 70 -8.45 -36.05 -18.77
C ILE A 70 -7.19 -36.87 -19.07
N ALA A 71 -6.09 -36.62 -18.36
CA ALA A 71 -4.85 -37.38 -18.53
C ALA A 71 -5.05 -38.89 -18.24
N ARG A 72 -5.85 -39.23 -17.21
CA ARG A 72 -6.21 -40.63 -16.94
C ARG A 72 -7.05 -41.24 -18.06
N LYS A 73 -8.07 -40.52 -18.54
CA LYS A 73 -8.88 -40.94 -19.69
C LYS A 73 -8.02 -41.22 -20.93
N VAL A 74 -7.03 -40.36 -21.20
CA VAL A 74 -6.04 -40.58 -22.28
C VAL A 74 -5.21 -41.83 -22.03
N SER A 75 -4.68 -42.02 -20.82
CA SER A 75 -3.86 -43.19 -20.49
C SER A 75 -4.62 -44.52 -20.59
N GLU A 76 -5.86 -44.56 -20.08
CA GLU A 76 -6.75 -45.73 -20.17
C GLU A 76 -7.13 -46.01 -21.62
N GLY A 77 -7.50 -44.97 -22.37
CA GLY A 77 -7.83 -45.08 -23.79
C GLY A 77 -6.67 -45.62 -24.62
N LEU A 78 -5.46 -45.11 -24.41
CA LEU A 78 -4.26 -45.55 -25.14
C LEU A 78 -3.77 -46.95 -24.76
N THR A 79 -4.08 -47.41 -23.54
CA THR A 79 -3.81 -48.80 -23.14
C THR A 79 -4.68 -49.78 -23.94
N ASN A 80 -5.93 -49.40 -24.20
CA ASN A 80 -6.90 -50.25 -24.91
C ASN A 80 -6.78 -50.13 -26.44
N ASP A 81 -6.49 -48.92 -26.95
CA ASP A 81 -6.35 -48.61 -28.37
C ASP A 81 -5.20 -47.60 -28.56
N PRO A 82 -4.06 -48.02 -29.14
CA PRO A 82 -2.93 -47.11 -29.41
C PRO A 82 -3.29 -45.91 -30.31
N SER A 83 -4.38 -46.00 -31.08
CA SER A 83 -4.90 -44.94 -31.94
C SER A 83 -5.97 -44.07 -31.28
N TYR A 84 -6.24 -44.26 -29.99
CA TYR A 84 -7.27 -43.54 -29.23
C TYR A 84 -7.11 -42.02 -29.32
N GLN A 85 -8.21 -41.34 -29.67
CA GLN A 85 -8.26 -39.87 -29.82
C GLN A 85 -9.48 -39.22 -29.15
N GLY A 86 -10.16 -39.96 -28.27
CA GLY A 86 -11.44 -39.55 -27.67
C GLY A 86 -11.37 -38.40 -26.65
N ALA A 87 -10.17 -37.89 -26.33
CA ALA A 87 -9.97 -36.79 -25.40
C ALA A 87 -9.49 -35.48 -26.06
N ARG A 88 -9.40 -35.43 -27.41
CA ARG A 88 -9.04 -34.22 -28.16
C ARG A 88 -9.91 -33.01 -27.79
N ASN A 89 -11.23 -33.20 -27.80
CA ASN A 89 -12.19 -32.14 -27.49
C ASN A 89 -12.15 -31.74 -26.01
N ASP A 90 -11.79 -32.67 -25.11
CA ASP A 90 -11.65 -32.37 -23.68
C ASP A 90 -10.46 -31.43 -23.44
N GLY A 91 -9.33 -31.65 -24.14
CA GLY A 91 -8.17 -30.77 -24.09
C GLY A 91 -8.50 -29.35 -24.58
N VAL A 92 -9.24 -29.23 -25.69
CA VAL A 92 -9.68 -27.93 -26.23
C VAL A 92 -10.65 -27.22 -25.27
N LYS A 93 -11.62 -27.96 -24.71
CA LYS A 93 -12.58 -27.42 -23.75
C LYS A 93 -11.87 -26.92 -22.49
N LEU A 94 -10.98 -27.74 -21.93
CA LEU A 94 -10.19 -27.33 -20.76
C LEU A 94 -9.33 -26.10 -21.06
N ALA A 95 -8.74 -26.01 -22.26
CA ALA A 95 -7.99 -24.82 -22.66
C ALA A 95 -8.88 -23.56 -22.71
N TRP A 96 -10.15 -23.66 -23.15
CA TRP A 96 -11.11 -22.55 -23.07
C TRP A 96 -11.45 -22.19 -21.64
N ASP A 97 -11.57 -23.17 -20.74
CA ASP A 97 -11.79 -22.91 -19.31
C ASP A 97 -10.59 -22.15 -18.68
N TYR A 98 -9.36 -22.43 -19.10
CA TYR A 98 -8.18 -21.62 -18.75
C TYR A 98 -8.25 -20.19 -19.32
N GLU A 99 -8.70 -19.99 -20.56
CA GLU A 99 -8.91 -18.64 -21.12
C GLU A 99 -9.93 -17.86 -20.29
N LYS A 100 -11.04 -18.50 -19.92
CA LYS A 100 -12.06 -17.89 -19.07
C LYS A 100 -11.52 -17.52 -17.70
N ALA A 101 -10.81 -18.42 -17.04
CA ALA A 101 -10.18 -18.13 -15.74
C ALA A 101 -9.20 -16.94 -15.83
N ASP A 102 -8.39 -16.85 -16.89
CA ASP A 102 -7.49 -15.71 -17.10
C ASP A 102 -8.27 -14.40 -17.26
N VAL A 103 -9.31 -14.41 -18.09
CA VAL A 103 -10.16 -13.26 -18.38
C VAL A 103 -10.96 -12.80 -17.15
N ASP A 104 -11.44 -13.73 -16.32
CA ASP A 104 -12.13 -13.46 -15.06
C ASP A 104 -11.18 -12.85 -14.01
N MET A 105 -9.90 -13.20 -14.08
CA MET A 105 -8.86 -12.56 -13.27
C MET A 105 -8.37 -11.21 -13.82
N GLY A 106 -8.88 -10.76 -14.97
CA GLY A 106 -8.51 -9.49 -15.61
C GLY A 106 -7.34 -9.59 -16.59
N GLY A 107 -6.97 -10.81 -16.98
CA GLY A 107 -6.04 -11.09 -18.05
C GLY A 107 -6.65 -10.88 -19.44
N LYS A 108 -5.89 -11.25 -20.47
CA LYS A 108 -6.30 -11.11 -21.87
C LYS A 108 -6.34 -12.45 -22.61
N GLY A 109 -6.17 -13.55 -21.90
CA GLY A 109 -6.01 -14.88 -22.46
C GLY A 109 -4.72 -15.04 -23.28
N SER A 110 -4.49 -16.27 -23.77
CA SER A 110 -3.27 -16.60 -24.51
C SER A 110 -3.23 -16.01 -25.93
N ALA A 111 -4.38 -15.65 -26.49
CA ALA A 111 -4.50 -15.03 -27.83
C ALA A 111 -4.68 -13.50 -27.79
N ASN A 112 -4.47 -12.85 -26.64
CA ASN A 112 -4.63 -11.41 -26.46
C ASN A 112 -6.01 -10.92 -26.96
N TRP A 113 -7.07 -11.43 -26.34
CA TRP A 113 -8.45 -11.11 -26.64
C TRP A 113 -8.76 -9.64 -26.36
N ASN A 114 -9.49 -8.99 -27.27
CA ASN A 114 -9.97 -7.63 -27.05
C ASN A 114 -11.14 -7.61 -26.05
N LYS A 115 -11.60 -6.42 -25.61
CA LYS A 115 -12.63 -6.30 -24.56
C LYS A 115 -13.94 -7.00 -24.90
N LYS A 116 -14.39 -6.94 -26.17
CA LYS A 116 -15.61 -7.60 -26.64
C LYS A 116 -15.46 -9.13 -26.59
N GLN A 117 -14.32 -9.63 -27.08
CA GLN A 117 -13.99 -11.06 -27.04
C GLN A 117 -13.86 -11.58 -25.61
N GLN A 118 -13.27 -10.79 -24.70
CA GLN A 118 -13.23 -11.12 -23.28
C GLN A 118 -14.63 -11.23 -22.68
N GLN A 119 -15.54 -10.33 -23.05
CA GLN A 119 -16.93 -10.42 -22.62
C GLN A 119 -17.61 -11.70 -23.15
N GLU A 120 -17.43 -12.04 -24.42
CA GLU A 120 -17.92 -13.30 -24.99
C GLU A 120 -17.38 -14.53 -24.24
N ILE A 121 -16.11 -14.52 -23.84
CA ILE A 121 -15.51 -15.60 -23.03
C ILE A 121 -16.18 -15.70 -21.65
N ARG A 122 -16.47 -14.57 -20.98
CA ARG A 122 -17.15 -14.60 -19.68
C ARG A 122 -18.55 -15.18 -19.78
N GLU A 123 -19.31 -14.74 -20.78
CA GLU A 123 -20.71 -15.12 -20.99
C GLU A 123 -20.85 -16.55 -21.52
N ASN A 124 -20.08 -16.90 -22.56
CA ASN A 124 -20.28 -18.12 -23.34
C ASN A 124 -19.17 -19.16 -23.15
N GLY A 125 -18.10 -18.83 -22.43
CA GLY A 125 -16.91 -19.68 -22.27
C GLY A 125 -15.98 -19.71 -23.48
N LYS A 126 -16.33 -19.05 -24.59
CA LYS A 126 -15.56 -19.03 -25.84
C LYS A 126 -15.89 -17.81 -26.70
N VAL A 127 -15.03 -17.52 -27.66
CA VAL A 127 -15.26 -16.48 -28.68
C VAL A 127 -15.87 -17.10 -29.93
N ARG A 128 -16.90 -16.47 -30.50
CA ARG A 128 -17.51 -16.97 -31.75
C ARG A 128 -16.51 -16.90 -32.91
N GLY A 129 -16.36 -17.99 -33.64
CA GLY A 129 -15.45 -18.09 -34.80
C GLY A 129 -13.98 -18.32 -34.44
N ALA A 130 -13.63 -18.37 -33.15
CA ALA A 130 -12.30 -18.77 -32.72
C ALA A 130 -12.27 -20.27 -32.39
N GLU A 131 -11.18 -20.93 -32.76
CA GLU A 131 -10.99 -22.37 -32.56
C GLU A 131 -9.65 -22.65 -31.87
N GLY A 132 -9.65 -23.65 -31.01
CA GLY A 132 -8.45 -24.17 -30.36
C GLY A 132 -7.90 -25.33 -31.16
N HIS A 133 -6.62 -25.26 -31.53
CA HIS A 133 -5.93 -26.29 -32.30
C HIS A 133 -4.70 -26.80 -31.54
N HIS A 134 -4.41 -28.09 -31.69
CA HIS A 134 -3.25 -28.72 -31.09
C HIS A 134 -1.95 -28.24 -31.76
N GLN A 135 -0.99 -27.81 -30.95
CA GLN A 135 0.29 -27.33 -31.41
C GLN A 135 1.23 -28.44 -31.82
N LYS A 136 1.25 -29.56 -31.08
CA LYS A 136 1.90 -30.81 -31.46
C LYS A 136 0.89 -31.75 -32.09
N ASN A 137 1.27 -32.35 -33.22
CA ASN A 137 0.44 -33.32 -33.91
C ASN A 137 0.11 -34.52 -33.01
N ILE A 138 -1.18 -34.75 -32.79
CA ILE A 138 -1.69 -35.84 -31.93
C ILE A 138 -1.47 -37.22 -32.55
N ALA A 139 -1.35 -37.34 -33.87
CA ALA A 139 -1.02 -38.62 -34.50
C ALA A 139 0.36 -39.13 -34.03
N ASN A 140 1.33 -38.22 -33.90
CA ASN A 140 2.69 -38.53 -33.45
C ASN A 140 2.83 -38.44 -31.92
N HIS A 141 1.95 -37.68 -31.26
CA HIS A 141 1.94 -37.46 -29.81
C HIS A 141 0.56 -37.73 -29.19
N PRO A 142 0.05 -38.98 -29.24
CA PRO A 142 -1.31 -39.29 -28.80
C PRO A 142 -1.54 -39.04 -27.31
N LYS A 143 -0.48 -39.05 -26.48
CA LYS A 143 -0.53 -38.71 -25.04
C LYS A 143 -0.89 -37.24 -24.79
N GLU A 144 -0.66 -36.35 -25.76
CA GLU A 144 -0.88 -34.90 -25.63
C GLU A 144 -2.28 -34.46 -26.08
N GLN A 145 -3.14 -35.39 -26.51
CA GLN A 145 -4.47 -35.06 -27.06
C GLN A 145 -5.35 -34.29 -26.09
N GLY A 146 -5.22 -34.59 -24.79
CA GLY A 146 -6.00 -33.97 -23.72
C GLY A 146 -5.26 -32.86 -22.97
N ASN A 147 -4.03 -32.54 -23.37
CA ASN A 147 -3.22 -31.54 -22.70
C ASN A 147 -3.64 -30.12 -23.13
N PRO A 148 -4.19 -29.29 -22.22
CA PRO A 148 -4.60 -27.92 -22.56
C PRO A 148 -3.42 -27.01 -22.90
N ASP A 149 -2.21 -27.33 -22.45
CA ASP A 149 -1.00 -26.57 -22.79
C ASP A 149 -0.61 -26.78 -24.26
N ASN A 150 -1.06 -27.90 -24.85
CA ASN A 150 -0.91 -28.17 -26.27
C ASN A 150 -1.92 -27.41 -27.15
N ILE A 151 -2.79 -26.56 -26.59
CA ILE A 151 -3.82 -25.85 -27.35
C ILE A 151 -3.45 -24.39 -27.61
N LYS A 152 -3.48 -23.98 -28.88
CA LYS A 152 -3.40 -22.59 -29.31
C LYS A 152 -4.72 -22.13 -29.93
N PHE A 153 -5.18 -20.96 -29.55
CA PHE A 153 -6.38 -20.35 -30.11
C PHE A 153 -6.06 -19.46 -31.29
N TYR A 154 -6.80 -19.65 -32.38
CA TYR A 154 -6.75 -18.80 -33.56
C TYR A 154 -8.10 -18.10 -33.75
N LYS A 155 -8.04 -16.82 -34.12
CA LYS A 155 -9.23 -15.96 -34.24
C LYS A 155 -9.98 -16.12 -35.56
N SER A 156 -9.33 -16.72 -36.56
CA SER A 156 -9.89 -17.05 -37.86
C SER A 156 -9.15 -18.23 -38.48
N ARG A 157 -9.77 -18.84 -39.50
CA ARG A 157 -9.20 -19.96 -40.25
C ARG A 157 -7.97 -19.53 -41.06
N GLU A 158 -7.99 -18.33 -41.62
CA GLU A 158 -6.87 -17.73 -42.33
C GLU A 158 -5.68 -17.51 -41.38
N GLY A 159 -5.96 -16.97 -40.18
CA GLY A 159 -4.94 -16.80 -39.15
C GLY A 159 -4.32 -18.13 -38.70
N HIS A 160 -5.12 -19.19 -38.63
CA HIS A 160 -4.61 -20.54 -38.36
C HIS A 160 -3.72 -21.05 -39.49
N LYS A 161 -4.12 -20.88 -40.76
CA LYS A 161 -3.31 -21.26 -41.92
C LYS A 161 -1.95 -20.56 -41.93
N GLU A 162 -1.96 -19.25 -41.71
CA GLU A 162 -0.75 -18.42 -41.76
C GLU A 162 0.16 -18.67 -40.56
N GLN A 163 -0.39 -18.66 -39.34
CA GLN A 163 0.41 -18.68 -38.11
C GLN A 163 0.63 -20.08 -37.51
N GLY A 164 -0.19 -21.05 -37.90
CA GLY A 164 -0.07 -22.45 -37.47
C GLY A 164 0.59 -23.35 -38.50
N HIS A 165 0.49 -22.98 -39.79
CA HIS A 165 0.96 -23.81 -40.90
C HIS A 165 1.81 -23.03 -41.93
N ASN A 166 2.30 -21.83 -41.60
CA ASN A 166 3.13 -21.00 -42.50
C ASN A 166 2.55 -20.84 -43.92
N GLY A 167 1.22 -20.68 -44.02
CA GLY A 167 0.51 -20.50 -45.29
C GLY A 167 0.20 -21.80 -46.05
N ASN A 168 0.59 -22.98 -45.54
CA ASN A 168 0.32 -24.26 -46.20
C ASN A 168 -0.05 -25.37 -45.19
N TRP A 169 -1.30 -25.82 -45.23
CA TRP A 169 -1.84 -26.88 -44.36
C TRP A 169 -1.07 -28.20 -44.36
N LYS A 170 -0.22 -28.46 -45.36
CA LYS A 170 0.65 -29.64 -45.39
C LYS A 170 1.83 -29.55 -44.42
N ASN A 171 2.15 -28.35 -43.92
CA ASN A 171 3.20 -28.16 -42.92
C ASN A 171 2.71 -28.68 -41.57
N GLU A 172 3.56 -29.41 -40.85
CA GLU A 172 3.23 -29.88 -39.51
C GLU A 172 3.13 -28.70 -38.52
N SER A 173 2.20 -28.81 -37.58
CA SER A 173 2.24 -27.99 -36.38
C SER A 173 3.17 -28.68 -35.36
N ASP A 174 4.28 -28.00 -35.04
CA ASP A 174 5.16 -28.35 -33.92
C ASP A 174 5.65 -27.08 -33.22
N ALA A 175 4.70 -26.37 -32.61
CA ALA A 175 4.97 -25.15 -31.87
C ALA A 175 5.12 -25.43 -30.35
N PRO A 176 5.88 -24.60 -29.61
CA PRO A 176 6.02 -24.77 -28.16
C PRO A 176 4.70 -24.61 -27.41
N MET A 177 4.39 -25.61 -26.58
CA MET A 177 3.22 -25.59 -25.70
C MET A 177 3.15 -24.33 -24.84
N ILE A 178 1.93 -23.89 -24.54
CA ILE A 178 1.63 -22.72 -23.71
C ILE A 178 1.29 -23.22 -22.32
N ASP A 179 2.18 -23.03 -21.34
CA ASP A 179 1.90 -23.33 -19.93
C ASP A 179 0.75 -22.45 -19.42
N LYS A 180 -0.46 -23.03 -19.35
CA LYS A 180 -1.67 -22.32 -18.96
C LYS A 180 -1.69 -21.99 -17.47
N ASP A 181 -1.08 -22.82 -16.62
CA ASP A 181 -0.97 -22.55 -15.19
C ASP A 181 -0.07 -21.34 -14.93
N LYS A 182 1.06 -21.26 -15.64
CA LYS A 182 1.97 -20.11 -15.61
C LYS A 182 1.32 -18.85 -16.17
N MET A 183 0.46 -18.96 -17.19
CA MET A 183 -0.35 -17.84 -17.67
C MET A 183 -1.23 -17.28 -16.54
N LEU A 184 -2.01 -18.14 -15.86
CA LEU A 184 -2.86 -17.72 -14.73
C LEU A 184 -2.03 -17.09 -13.59
N LYS A 185 -0.91 -17.72 -13.21
CA LYS A 185 0.02 -17.19 -12.20
C LYS A 185 0.57 -15.82 -12.58
N LYS A 186 0.93 -15.61 -13.86
CA LYS A 186 1.43 -14.32 -14.37
C LYS A 186 0.35 -13.24 -14.32
N THR A 187 -0.88 -13.56 -14.69
CA THR A 187 -2.01 -12.63 -14.60
C THR A 187 -2.28 -12.24 -13.15
N ASN A 188 -2.29 -13.22 -12.23
CA ASN A 188 -2.44 -12.96 -10.81
C ASN A 188 -1.31 -12.08 -10.25
N ALA A 189 -0.04 -12.42 -10.57
CA ALA A 189 1.11 -11.63 -10.14
C ALA A 189 1.02 -10.18 -10.61
N LYS A 190 0.55 -9.93 -11.84
CA LYS A 190 0.37 -8.58 -12.38
C LYS A 190 -0.68 -7.76 -11.62
N ARG A 191 -1.84 -8.35 -11.32
CA ARG A 191 -2.89 -7.65 -10.56
C ARG A 191 -2.51 -7.44 -9.09
N VAL A 192 -1.81 -8.41 -8.48
CA VAL A 192 -1.23 -8.27 -7.13
C VAL A 192 -0.23 -7.12 -7.13
N PHE A 193 0.73 -7.11 -8.05
CA PHE A 193 1.70 -6.01 -8.18
C PHE A 193 1.03 -4.64 -8.32
N LYS A 194 0.00 -4.53 -9.18
CA LYS A 194 -0.76 -3.29 -9.35
C LYS A 194 -1.47 -2.86 -8.06
N ASN A 195 -2.01 -3.82 -7.31
CA ASN A 195 -2.67 -3.58 -6.02
C ASN A 195 -1.66 -3.09 -4.97
N GLU A 196 -0.50 -3.73 -4.86
CA GLU A 196 0.59 -3.30 -3.98
C GLU A 196 1.08 -1.89 -4.32
N LEU A 197 1.28 -1.60 -5.61
CA LEU A 197 1.70 -0.28 -6.06
C LEU A 197 0.65 0.80 -5.72
N ARG A 198 -0.63 0.48 -5.84
CA ARG A 198 -1.72 1.37 -5.41
C ARG A 198 -1.68 1.60 -3.90
N GLY A 199 -1.45 0.55 -3.11
CA GLY A 199 -1.32 0.65 -1.66
C GLY A 199 -0.14 1.53 -1.24
N VAL A 200 1.03 1.36 -1.86
CA VAL A 200 2.20 2.24 -1.69
C VAL A 200 1.86 3.69 -2.02
N GLY A 201 1.17 3.93 -3.15
CA GLY A 201 0.75 5.28 -3.54
C GLY A 201 -0.21 5.93 -2.54
N ILE A 202 -1.17 5.16 -2.00
CA ILE A 202 -2.08 5.63 -0.96
C ILE A 202 -1.31 5.97 0.32
N ALA A 203 -0.40 5.10 0.76
CA ALA A 203 0.41 5.35 1.95
C ALA A 203 1.29 6.60 1.80
N ALA A 204 1.94 6.77 0.65
CA ALA A 204 2.70 7.96 0.33
C ALA A 204 1.84 9.23 0.40
N ALA A 205 0.63 9.19 -0.16
CA ALA A 205 -0.30 10.32 -0.14
C ALA A 205 -0.79 10.64 1.28
N ILE A 206 -1.11 9.63 2.11
CA ILE A 206 -1.47 9.81 3.52
C ILE A 206 -0.33 10.50 4.27
N GLY A 207 0.89 9.96 4.15
CA GLY A 207 2.08 10.54 4.77
C GLY A 207 2.33 11.97 4.32
N ALA A 208 2.24 12.23 3.01
CA ALA A 208 2.45 13.55 2.45
C ALA A 208 1.42 14.57 2.92
N GLY A 209 0.13 14.20 2.95
CA GLY A 209 -0.93 15.09 3.43
C GLY A 209 -0.79 15.44 4.91
N ILE A 210 -0.47 14.44 5.75
CA ILE A 210 -0.23 14.65 7.19
C ILE A 210 0.99 15.54 7.41
N GLY A 211 2.11 15.21 6.75
CA GLY A 211 3.34 15.98 6.86
C GLY A 211 3.18 17.43 6.37
N PHE A 212 2.48 17.63 5.26
CA PHE A 212 2.18 18.95 4.72
C PHE A 212 1.37 19.78 5.71
N THR A 213 0.28 19.22 6.22
CA THR A 213 -0.62 19.91 7.16
C THR A 213 0.13 20.34 8.42
N ILE A 214 0.96 19.46 8.97
CA ILE A 214 1.76 19.77 10.16
C ILE A 214 2.80 20.84 9.84
N GLY A 215 3.57 20.70 8.78
CA GLY A 215 4.60 21.67 8.39
C GLY A 215 4.03 23.06 8.12
N PHE A 216 2.90 23.11 7.40
CA PHE A 216 2.19 24.36 7.13
C PHE A 216 1.66 25.01 8.41
N ALA A 217 0.90 24.26 9.22
CA ALA A 217 0.29 24.77 10.44
C ALA A 217 1.31 25.32 11.43
N VAL A 218 2.43 24.61 11.63
CA VAL A 218 3.51 25.04 12.52
C VAL A 218 4.16 26.32 12.03
N SER A 219 4.44 26.40 10.73
CA SER A 219 5.07 27.57 10.11
C SER A 219 4.19 28.81 10.24
N VAL A 220 2.88 28.67 10.02
CA VAL A 220 1.91 29.75 10.23
C VAL A 220 1.82 30.14 11.72
N ALA A 221 1.80 29.17 12.63
CA ALA A 221 1.70 29.46 14.07
C ALA A 221 2.92 30.24 14.58
N GLN A 222 4.12 29.89 14.11
CA GLN A 222 5.37 30.54 14.49
C GLN A 222 5.55 31.92 13.84
N SER A 223 5.26 32.02 12.53
CA SER A 223 5.55 33.22 11.74
C SER A 223 4.39 34.23 11.72
N GLY A 224 3.17 33.79 12.08
CA GLY A 224 1.95 34.57 11.91
C GLY A 224 1.37 34.45 10.51
N VAL A 225 0.27 35.18 10.26
CA VAL A 225 -0.45 35.16 8.98
C VAL A 225 -0.13 36.44 8.20
N THR A 226 0.85 36.35 7.30
CA THR A 226 1.21 37.38 6.32
C THR A 226 1.42 36.73 4.95
N PRO A 227 1.37 37.47 3.83
CA PRO A 227 1.60 36.90 2.51
C PRO A 227 2.94 36.13 2.39
N ASP A 228 4.01 36.66 2.98
CA ASP A 228 5.34 36.02 2.94
C ASP A 228 5.43 34.82 3.88
N SER A 229 4.79 34.87 5.05
CA SER A 229 4.76 33.71 5.95
C SER A 229 3.92 32.56 5.40
N ILE A 230 2.89 32.85 4.61
CA ILE A 230 2.10 31.83 3.90
C ILE A 230 2.96 31.14 2.84
N LYS A 231 3.74 31.89 2.05
CA LYS A 231 4.69 31.28 1.08
C LYS A 231 5.70 30.38 1.78
N TYR A 232 6.28 30.86 2.89
CA TYR A 232 7.18 30.08 3.72
C TYR A 232 6.51 28.81 4.27
N ALA A 233 5.28 28.93 4.79
CA ALA A 233 4.52 27.81 5.31
C ALA A 233 4.18 26.76 4.24
N ILE A 234 3.89 27.18 3.01
CA ILE A 234 3.71 26.26 1.87
C ILE A 234 5.01 25.51 1.59
N ALA A 235 6.16 26.20 1.60
CA ALA A 235 7.46 25.58 1.35
C ALA A 235 7.83 24.55 2.44
N GLU A 236 7.71 24.91 3.72
CA GLU A 236 7.97 24.00 4.84
C GLU A 236 6.94 22.87 4.94
N GLY A 237 5.67 23.15 4.61
CA GLY A 237 4.64 22.14 4.40
C GLY A 237 5.05 21.15 3.31
N GLY A 238 5.45 21.63 2.14
CA GLY A 238 5.92 20.80 1.03
C GLY A 238 7.09 19.89 1.45
N LYS A 239 8.13 20.46 2.07
CA LYS A 239 9.29 19.73 2.57
C LYS A 239 8.92 18.64 3.58
N THR A 240 8.08 18.99 4.57
CA THR A 240 7.65 18.05 5.60
C THR A 240 6.76 16.96 5.00
N GLY A 241 5.87 17.32 4.08
CA GLY A 241 5.03 16.40 3.32
C GLY A 241 5.86 15.38 2.54
N THR A 242 6.88 15.81 1.80
CA THR A 242 7.75 14.89 1.05
C THR A 242 8.44 13.88 1.99
N VAL A 243 9.00 14.35 3.11
CA VAL A 243 9.68 13.47 4.08
C VAL A 243 8.70 12.47 4.70
N SER A 244 7.51 12.93 5.12
CA SER A 244 6.49 12.07 5.71
C SER A 244 5.91 11.09 4.69
N GLY A 245 5.74 11.48 3.42
CA GLY A 245 5.31 10.58 2.36
C GLY A 245 6.29 9.43 2.13
N ILE A 246 7.60 9.72 2.09
CA ILE A 246 8.64 8.68 1.99
C ILE A 246 8.60 7.76 3.21
N GLN A 247 8.49 8.33 4.42
CA GLN A 247 8.39 7.54 5.64
C GLN A 247 7.18 6.59 5.62
N SER A 248 6.02 7.07 5.16
CA SER A 248 4.82 6.23 5.09
C SER A 248 4.93 5.08 4.07
N VAL A 249 5.74 5.22 3.02
CA VAL A 249 6.08 4.09 2.13
C VAL A 249 6.88 3.02 2.87
N VAL A 250 7.84 3.43 3.72
CA VAL A 250 8.62 2.51 4.56
C VAL A 250 7.71 1.81 5.55
N ASP A 251 6.86 2.56 6.25
CA ASP A 251 5.90 2.02 7.21
C ASP A 251 4.93 1.04 6.54
N TYR A 252 4.45 1.36 5.32
CA TYR A 252 3.62 0.48 4.51
C TYR A 252 4.34 -0.84 4.16
N GLY A 253 5.58 -0.76 3.66
CA GLY A 253 6.36 -1.95 3.31
C GLY A 253 6.58 -2.89 4.50
N ILE A 254 6.81 -2.33 5.69
CA ILE A 254 6.95 -3.12 6.92
C ILE A 254 5.60 -3.68 7.37
N GLY A 255 4.53 -2.89 7.30
CA GLY A 255 3.17 -3.38 7.56
C GLY A 255 2.79 -4.54 6.64
N ARG A 256 3.20 -4.51 5.38
CA ARG A 256 2.95 -5.59 4.41
C ARG A 256 3.77 -6.85 4.68
N THR A 257 4.97 -6.74 5.25
CA THR A 257 5.87 -7.88 5.49
C THR A 257 5.71 -8.43 6.90
N ILE A 258 6.20 -7.68 7.90
CA ILE A 258 6.18 -8.07 9.32
C ILE A 258 4.77 -7.97 9.89
N GLY A 259 4.01 -6.93 9.50
CA GLY A 259 2.68 -6.68 10.03
C GLY A 259 1.67 -7.78 9.72
N GLN A 260 1.71 -8.36 8.51
CA GLN A 260 0.86 -9.49 8.15
C GLN A 260 1.18 -10.75 8.96
N LEU A 261 2.47 -11.11 9.05
CA LEU A 261 2.91 -12.27 9.83
C LEU A 261 2.48 -12.14 11.29
N ALA A 262 2.69 -10.97 11.88
CA ALA A 262 2.27 -10.68 13.24
C ALA A 262 0.75 -10.70 13.41
N THR A 263 -0.01 -10.21 12.41
CA THR A 263 -1.48 -10.24 12.44
C THR A 263 -2.00 -11.67 12.45
N HIS A 264 -1.47 -12.54 11.57
CA HIS A 264 -1.88 -13.95 11.53
C HIS A 264 -1.51 -14.71 12.80
N ALA A 265 -0.33 -14.43 13.39
CA ALA A 265 0.04 -14.99 14.68
C ALA A 265 -0.94 -14.56 15.80
N MET A 266 -1.35 -13.30 15.79
CA MET A 266 -2.33 -12.77 16.74
C MET A 266 -3.73 -13.39 16.54
N GLU A 267 -4.20 -13.50 15.30
CA GLU A 267 -5.47 -14.15 14.96
C GLU A 267 -5.48 -15.62 15.40
N GLY A 268 -4.37 -16.35 15.17
CA GLY A 268 -4.21 -17.73 15.62
C GLY A 268 -4.26 -17.86 17.15
N MET A 269 -3.61 -16.94 17.87
CA MET A 269 -3.66 -16.93 19.33
C MET A 269 -5.08 -16.67 19.86
N LEU A 270 -5.82 -15.75 19.26
CA LEU A 270 -7.21 -15.46 19.63
C LEU A 270 -8.14 -16.64 19.31
N SER A 271 -7.95 -17.29 18.15
CA SER A 271 -8.70 -18.48 17.79
C SER A 271 -8.47 -19.62 18.79
N ASN A 272 -7.23 -19.81 19.26
CA ASN A 272 -6.89 -20.80 20.30
C ASN A 272 -7.53 -20.49 21.65
N LEU A 273 -7.83 -19.22 21.92
CA LEU A 273 -8.57 -18.77 23.11
C LEU A 273 -10.09 -18.87 22.95
N GLY A 274 -10.58 -19.46 21.85
CA GLY A 274 -12.01 -19.64 21.58
C GLY A 274 -12.69 -18.41 21.00
N VAL A 275 -11.95 -17.38 20.59
CA VAL A 275 -12.52 -16.19 19.95
C VAL A 275 -12.81 -16.51 18.48
N ASN A 276 -14.07 -16.34 18.07
CA ASN A 276 -14.46 -16.49 16.67
C ASN A 276 -13.94 -15.30 15.86
N ILE A 277 -13.01 -15.53 14.93
CA ILE A 277 -12.38 -14.47 14.13
C ILE A 277 -13.34 -14.03 13.02
N THR A 278 -14.14 -13.00 13.33
CA THR A 278 -14.98 -12.31 12.34
C THR A 278 -14.15 -11.35 11.48
N GLU A 279 -14.70 -10.90 10.36
CA GLU A 279 -14.04 -9.90 9.49
C GLU A 279 -13.68 -8.61 10.26
N ASN A 280 -14.58 -8.15 11.13
CA ASN A 280 -14.34 -6.97 11.98
C ASN A 280 -13.18 -7.20 12.96
N ILE A 281 -13.08 -8.39 13.55
CA ILE A 281 -11.98 -8.74 14.47
C ILE A 281 -10.66 -8.82 13.71
N SER A 282 -10.63 -9.48 12.55
CA SER A 282 -9.43 -9.53 11.69
C SER A 282 -8.95 -8.13 11.30
N LYS A 283 -9.89 -7.25 10.91
CA LYS A 283 -9.58 -5.84 10.61
C LYS A 283 -9.00 -5.12 11.83
N MET A 284 -9.56 -5.30 13.02
CA MET A 284 -9.05 -4.70 14.26
C MET A 284 -7.67 -5.23 14.64
N CYS A 285 -7.44 -6.54 14.57
CA CYS A 285 -6.15 -7.18 14.82
C CYS A 285 -5.08 -6.65 13.87
N SER A 286 -5.42 -6.52 12.58
CA SER A 286 -4.51 -5.97 11.59
C SER A 286 -4.20 -4.50 11.85
N ILE A 287 -5.23 -3.67 12.11
CA ILE A 287 -5.05 -2.25 12.42
C ILE A 287 -4.21 -2.06 13.67
N GLY A 288 -4.47 -2.83 14.74
CA GLY A 288 -3.72 -2.77 15.98
C GLY A 288 -2.27 -3.21 15.79
N THR A 289 -2.05 -4.36 15.16
CA THR A 289 -0.71 -4.91 14.96
C THR A 289 0.14 -3.99 14.07
N VAL A 290 -0.38 -3.63 12.89
CA VAL A 290 0.33 -2.75 11.96
C VAL A 290 0.50 -1.35 12.56
N GLY A 291 -0.50 -0.85 13.29
CA GLY A 291 -0.44 0.44 13.96
C GLY A 291 0.66 0.48 15.04
N VAL A 292 0.76 -0.53 15.90
CA VAL A 292 1.81 -0.64 16.92
C VAL A 292 3.20 -0.70 16.28
N ILE A 293 3.37 -1.53 15.24
CA ILE A 293 4.63 -1.64 14.51
C ILE A 293 5.01 -0.29 13.89
N THR A 294 4.06 0.38 13.24
CA THR A 294 4.25 1.72 12.64
C THR A 294 4.69 2.74 13.69
N ILE A 295 4.05 2.76 14.86
CA ILE A 295 4.41 3.65 15.97
C ILE A 295 5.83 3.36 16.47
N ALA A 296 6.21 2.10 16.61
CA ALA A 296 7.55 1.72 17.06
C ALA A 296 8.66 2.15 16.07
N ILE A 297 8.42 1.97 14.78
CA ILE A 297 9.34 2.39 13.70
C ILE A 297 9.49 3.90 13.68
N PHE A 298 8.36 4.62 13.67
CA PHE A 298 8.35 6.07 13.68
C PHE A 298 9.06 6.62 14.92
N SER A 299 8.83 6.02 16.08
CA SER A 299 9.49 6.37 17.34
C SER A 299 11.00 6.16 17.26
N THR A 300 11.44 5.04 16.68
CA THR A 300 12.86 4.72 16.48
C THR A 300 13.52 5.72 15.53
N TYR A 301 12.88 6.02 14.40
CA TYR A 301 13.37 7.02 13.45
C TYR A 301 13.50 8.40 14.09
N GLN A 302 12.49 8.86 14.82
CA GLN A 302 12.53 10.15 15.49
C GLN A 302 13.58 10.18 16.60
N PHE A 303 13.76 9.08 17.34
CA PHE A 303 14.82 8.97 18.33
C PHE A 303 16.21 9.14 17.69
N ILE A 304 16.49 8.43 16.59
CA ILE A 304 17.75 8.56 15.84
C ILE A 304 17.95 9.99 15.34
N LYS A 305 16.88 10.62 14.81
CA LYS A 305 16.92 12.01 14.34
C LYS A 305 17.27 12.98 15.47
N LEU A 306 16.64 12.85 16.64
CA LEU A 306 16.93 13.69 17.80
C LEU A 306 18.36 13.48 18.32
N LYS A 307 18.84 12.23 18.32
CA LYS A 307 20.23 11.92 18.68
C LYS A 307 21.24 12.56 17.73
N ARG A 308 20.99 12.52 16.42
CA ARG A 308 21.82 13.19 15.41
C ARG A 308 21.81 14.72 15.54
N ALA A 309 20.72 15.28 16.08
CA ALA A 309 20.63 16.71 16.39
C ALA A 309 21.32 17.11 17.72
N GLY A 310 22.04 16.20 18.37
CA GLY A 310 22.80 16.48 19.60
C GLY A 310 22.00 16.39 20.89
N MET A 311 20.74 15.92 20.86
CA MET A 311 19.92 15.80 22.07
C MET A 311 20.43 14.70 23.02
N ALA A 312 20.38 14.96 24.32
CA ALA A 312 20.74 13.98 25.34
C ALA A 312 19.83 12.74 25.24
N THR A 313 20.40 11.56 25.49
CA THR A 313 19.68 10.27 25.33
C THR A 313 18.41 10.21 26.21
N LYS A 314 18.51 10.68 27.46
CA LYS A 314 17.39 10.72 28.40
C LYS A 314 16.27 11.63 27.91
N GLU A 315 16.61 12.82 27.42
CA GLU A 315 15.64 13.79 26.91
C GLU A 315 14.95 13.29 25.63
N ALA A 316 15.74 12.74 24.69
CA ALA A 316 15.20 12.14 23.48
C ALA A 316 14.26 10.97 23.81
N ALA A 317 14.64 10.08 24.73
CA ALA A 317 13.82 8.95 25.15
C ALA A 317 12.50 9.40 25.81
N ILE A 318 12.54 10.37 26.72
CA ILE A 318 11.33 10.89 27.38
C ILE A 318 10.39 11.53 26.35
N ARG A 319 10.93 12.31 25.41
CA ARG A 319 10.14 12.98 24.38
C ARG A 319 9.45 11.98 23.45
N ILE A 320 10.19 11.00 22.96
CA ILE A 320 9.66 9.95 22.08
C ILE A 320 8.71 9.01 22.83
N GLY A 321 9.02 8.66 24.08
CA GLY A 321 8.14 7.81 24.91
C GLY A 321 6.76 8.44 25.14
N LYS A 322 6.70 9.73 25.50
CA LYS A 322 5.42 10.46 25.65
C LYS A 322 4.60 10.46 24.35
N GLN A 323 5.28 10.61 23.21
CA GLN A 323 4.66 10.58 21.90
C GLN A 323 4.16 9.19 21.51
N ALA A 324 4.96 8.15 21.76
CA ALA A 324 4.58 6.77 21.48
C ALA A 324 3.35 6.38 22.31
N LEU A 325 3.33 6.75 23.59
CA LEU A 325 2.17 6.55 24.48
C LEU A 325 0.92 7.24 23.94
N PHE A 326 1.03 8.51 23.56
CA PHE A 326 -0.10 9.22 22.94
C PHE A 326 -0.60 8.51 21.68
N SER A 327 0.31 8.07 20.81
CA SER A 327 -0.03 7.39 19.56
C SER A 327 -0.70 6.04 19.82
N LEU A 328 -0.22 5.29 20.82
CA LEU A 328 -0.82 4.03 21.24
C LEU A 328 -2.19 4.23 21.87
N SER A 329 -2.38 5.27 22.68
CA SER A 329 -3.69 5.63 23.22
C SER A 329 -4.67 5.99 22.10
N LEU A 330 -4.26 6.81 21.14
CA LEU A 330 -5.09 7.16 19.99
C LEU A 330 -5.44 5.93 19.14
N LEU A 331 -4.46 5.05 18.92
CA LEU A 331 -4.67 3.79 18.21
C LEU A 331 -5.68 2.89 18.95
N ALA A 332 -5.55 2.75 20.27
CA ALA A 332 -6.46 1.96 21.08
C ALA A 332 -7.90 2.50 21.02
N VAL A 333 -8.09 3.82 21.15
CA VAL A 333 -9.42 4.44 21.02
C VAL A 333 -9.95 4.27 19.60
N SER A 334 -9.10 4.39 18.58
CA SER A 334 -9.49 4.17 17.18
C SER A 334 -9.95 2.72 16.94
N ILE A 335 -9.27 1.74 17.52
CA ILE A 335 -9.64 0.31 17.44
C ILE A 335 -10.94 0.05 18.19
N ALA A 336 -11.11 0.60 19.39
CA ALA A 336 -12.36 0.50 20.14
C ALA A 336 -13.53 1.07 19.34
N ALA A 337 -13.35 2.26 18.76
CA ALA A 337 -14.33 2.88 17.89
C ALA A 337 -14.64 2.03 16.65
N GLN A 338 -13.61 1.46 16.02
CA GLN A 338 -13.75 0.55 14.89
C GLN A 338 -14.54 -0.72 15.25
N GLY A 339 -14.36 -1.25 16.46
CA GLY A 339 -15.07 -2.43 16.94
C GLY A 339 -16.53 -2.16 17.31
N ILE A 340 -16.83 -0.99 17.90
CA ILE A 340 -18.18 -0.62 18.32
C ILE A 340 -19.04 -0.20 17.12
N TRP A 341 -18.52 0.67 16.26
CA TRP A 341 -19.32 1.31 15.21
C TRP A 341 -19.05 0.77 13.80
N GLY A 342 -18.00 -0.04 13.61
CA GLY A 342 -17.64 -0.56 12.29
C GLY A 342 -17.27 0.53 11.28
N GLY A 343 -17.35 0.19 9.99
CA GLY A 343 -17.18 1.16 8.90
C GLY A 343 -15.86 1.97 8.98
N PRO A 344 -15.90 3.30 8.77
CA PRO A 344 -14.75 4.19 8.89
C PRO A 344 -14.54 4.77 10.31
N ALA A 345 -15.24 4.30 11.34
CA ALA A 345 -15.28 4.95 12.65
C ALA A 345 -13.90 5.15 13.30
N GLY A 346 -13.02 4.14 13.27
CA GLY A 346 -11.68 4.26 13.83
C GLY A 346 -10.83 5.31 13.11
N LEU A 347 -10.99 5.44 11.79
CA LEU A 347 -10.30 6.44 10.99
C LEU A 347 -10.84 7.86 11.29
N ILE A 348 -12.16 8.01 11.43
CA ILE A 348 -12.79 9.28 11.81
C ILE A 348 -12.28 9.73 13.17
N VAL A 349 -12.24 8.85 14.16
CA VAL A 349 -11.73 9.16 15.51
C VAL A 349 -10.26 9.59 15.44
N SER A 350 -9.40 8.81 14.77
CA SER A 350 -7.98 9.14 14.63
C SER A 350 -7.75 10.52 14.00
N ILE A 351 -8.44 10.82 12.90
CA ILE A 351 -8.32 12.10 12.18
C ILE A 351 -8.88 13.25 13.04
N SER A 352 -10.05 13.07 13.64
CA SER A 352 -10.72 14.11 14.43
C SER A 352 -9.87 14.49 15.64
N THR A 353 -9.35 13.50 16.37
CA THR A 353 -8.41 13.74 17.47
C THR A 353 -7.16 14.43 16.95
N GLY A 354 -6.60 14.00 15.82
CA GLY A 354 -5.46 14.65 15.19
C GLY A 354 -5.69 16.14 14.93
N ILE A 355 -6.83 16.51 14.34
CA ILE A 355 -7.22 17.90 14.08
C ILE A 355 -7.33 18.70 15.38
N ILE A 356 -7.96 18.14 16.42
CA ILE A 356 -8.10 18.80 17.73
C ILE A 356 -6.72 19.08 18.33
N PHE A 357 -5.81 18.10 18.32
CA PHE A 357 -4.47 18.26 18.86
C PHE A 357 -3.63 19.26 18.08
N ILE A 358 -3.71 19.25 16.75
CA ILE A 358 -3.04 20.26 15.90
C ILE A 358 -3.61 21.65 16.21
N THR A 359 -4.91 21.78 16.39
CA THR A 359 -5.55 23.07 16.72
C THR A 359 -5.10 23.59 18.06
N TYR A 360 -5.14 22.75 19.11
CA TYR A 360 -4.67 23.11 20.45
C TYR A 360 -3.20 23.56 20.43
N SER A 361 -2.38 22.80 19.71
CA SER A 361 -0.97 23.07 19.46
C SER A 361 -0.72 24.43 18.80
N ILE A 362 -1.50 24.77 17.77
CA ILE A 362 -1.41 26.08 17.11
C ILE A 362 -1.79 27.20 18.08
N VAL A 363 -2.84 27.01 18.88
CA VAL A 363 -3.30 27.98 19.87
C VAL A 363 -2.22 28.23 20.92
N ASP A 364 -1.61 27.19 21.47
CA ASP A 364 -0.52 27.29 22.45
C ASP A 364 0.69 28.04 21.87
N ILE A 365 1.18 27.67 20.68
CA ILE A 365 2.29 28.38 20.01
C ILE A 365 1.95 29.86 19.82
N THR A 366 0.73 30.14 19.33
CA THR A 366 0.31 31.52 19.07
C THR A 366 0.22 32.33 20.36
N HIS A 367 -0.26 31.70 21.45
CA HIS A 367 -0.33 32.32 22.77
C HIS A 367 1.08 32.63 23.30
N GLN A 368 1.98 31.65 23.27
CA GLN A 368 3.36 31.84 23.72
C GLN A 368 4.10 32.91 22.92
N ARG A 369 3.89 32.94 21.59
CA ARG A 369 4.43 34.00 20.73
C ARG A 369 3.92 35.39 21.14
N LYS A 370 2.61 35.54 21.35
CA LYS A 370 2.02 36.81 21.83
C LYS A 370 2.57 37.22 23.19
N MET A 371 2.74 36.29 24.12
CA MET A 371 3.32 36.58 25.43
C MET A 371 4.79 36.97 25.33
N SER A 372 5.57 36.27 24.51
CA SER A 372 6.98 36.59 24.25
C SER A 372 7.15 38.00 23.66
N GLU A 373 6.30 38.39 22.70
CA GLU A 373 6.30 39.75 22.16
C GLU A 373 5.91 40.80 23.20
N LYS A 374 4.89 40.53 24.04
CA LYS A 374 4.53 41.44 25.13
C LYS A 374 5.68 41.64 26.13
N ILE A 375 6.35 40.55 26.53
CA ILE A 375 7.50 40.61 27.44
C ILE A 375 8.64 41.40 26.78
N ARG A 376 8.92 41.14 25.50
CA ARG A 376 9.94 41.87 24.74
C ARG A 376 9.66 43.37 24.71
N VAL A 377 8.44 43.78 24.35
CA VAL A 377 8.03 45.19 24.33
C VAL A 377 8.14 45.82 25.72
N TYR A 378 7.70 45.11 26.77
CA TYR A 378 7.82 45.57 28.15
C TYR A 378 9.28 45.79 28.57
N MET A 379 10.17 44.84 28.25
CA MET A 379 11.60 44.96 28.54
C MET A 379 12.24 46.13 27.80
N ILE A 380 11.91 46.34 26.52
CA ILE A 380 12.38 47.49 25.76
C ILE A 380 11.94 48.80 26.43
N ASP A 381 10.67 48.89 26.83
CA ASP A 381 10.13 50.10 27.45
C ASP A 381 10.78 50.41 28.81
N LYS A 382 11.03 49.39 29.63
CA LYS A 382 11.73 49.54 30.91
C LYS A 382 13.22 49.85 30.78
N CYS A 383 13.85 49.47 29.67
CA CYS A 383 15.25 49.77 29.39
C CYS A 383 15.47 51.08 28.61
N LYS A 384 14.41 51.85 28.30
CA LYS A 384 14.58 53.17 27.67
C LYS A 384 15.29 54.11 28.66
N PRO A 385 16.38 54.80 28.26
CA PRO A 385 17.03 55.78 29.11
C PRO A 385 16.06 56.93 29.42
N SER A 386 15.84 57.15 30.71
CA SER A 386 15.12 58.30 31.23
C SER A 386 16.07 59.50 31.22
N PHE A 387 15.98 60.34 30.20
CA PHE A 387 16.63 61.65 30.22
C PHE A 387 15.79 62.58 31.10
N VAL A 388 16.07 62.58 32.40
CA VAL A 388 15.58 63.59 33.36
C VAL A 388 16.61 64.71 33.43
#